data_AF-A0A7S3N826-F1
#
_entry.id   AF-A0A7S3N826-F1
#
_cell.length_a   1.000
_cell.length_b   1.000
_cell.length_c   1.000
_cell.angle_alpha   90.00
_cell.angle_beta   90.00
_cell.angle_gamma   90.00
#
_symmetry.space_group_name_H-M   'P 1'
#
loop_
_entity.id
_entity.type
_entity.pdbx_description
1 polymer ?
#
loop_
_entity_poly.entity_id
_entity_poly.type
_entity_poly.pdbx_seq_one_letter_code
_entity_poly.pdbx_strand_id
1 'polypeptide(L)'
;ASIKNRIKTIQAEYTKVKEINKNVYYECCKSEKELEKIESKNFTLHRSIQIKLEEDYPRSENFDVFLPMEVRKLEGEFMQQANKIISQYLELLQKMTADEDSTLKNYGLPQAIYSLSDKEEIPEDLWKRVSDFQQRGNIQYLESLLSGVAQSRKNCYDVISKCEKLVIDEENEDNSMRAIYGKNWHRLPSSSLNGEIKSRLDSYKGNLEKAFETDSTVESNIEIIKPKMTVLKLSKNELTQQMPKSVASKVQGDPCIRHLEGALSALNDLKKQREETIANM
;
A
#
# COMPACT_ATOMS: atom_id res chain seq x y z
N ALA A 1 -47.79 52.42 -10.03
CA ALA A 1 -48.86 53.43 -9.93
C ALA A 1 -49.06 53.79 -8.46
N SER A 2 -48.87 55.06 -8.09
CA SER A 2 -48.83 55.50 -6.69
C SER A 2 -50.16 55.20 -5.98
N ILE A 3 -50.10 54.70 -4.75
CA ILE A 3 -51.26 54.44 -3.87
C ILE A 3 -52.22 55.65 -3.86
N LYS A 4 -51.69 56.88 -3.95
CA LYS A 4 -52.48 58.12 -4.04
C LYS A 4 -53.45 58.14 -5.21
N ASN A 5 -53.05 57.63 -6.39
CA ASN A 5 -53.93 57.59 -7.55
C ASN A 5 -55.05 56.57 -7.35
N ARG A 6 -54.74 55.40 -6.78
CA ARG A 6 -55.74 54.36 -6.48
C ARG A 6 -56.77 54.85 -5.45
N ILE A 7 -56.32 55.57 -4.41
CA ILE A 7 -57.23 56.18 -3.42
C ILE A 7 -58.16 57.19 -4.09
N LYS A 8 -57.64 58.06 -4.97
CA LYS A 8 -58.48 59.02 -5.70
C LYS A 8 -59.55 58.31 -6.54
N THR A 9 -59.18 57.23 -7.24
CA THR A 9 -60.13 56.43 -8.02
C THR A 9 -61.20 55.80 -7.14
N ILE A 10 -60.81 55.15 -6.04
CA ILE A 10 -61.76 54.52 -5.09
C ILE A 10 -62.70 55.57 -4.50
N GLN A 11 -62.19 56.74 -4.10
CA GLN A 11 -63.01 57.83 -3.56
C GLN A 11 -64.01 58.35 -4.59
N ALA A 12 -63.59 58.50 -5.85
CA ALA A 12 -64.47 58.94 -6.93
C ALA A 12 -65.55 57.89 -7.29
N GLU A 13 -65.22 56.60 -7.24
CA GLU A 13 -66.21 55.52 -7.41
C GLU A 13 -67.19 55.47 -6.23
N TYR A 14 -66.68 55.62 -5.00
CA TYR A 14 -67.50 55.64 -3.80
C TYR A 14 -68.49 56.82 -3.78
N THR A 15 -68.06 58.04 -4.14
CA THR A 15 -68.98 59.19 -4.17
C THR A 15 -70.09 59.00 -5.21
N LYS A 16 -69.75 58.49 -6.40
CA LYS A 16 -70.74 58.16 -7.44
C LYS A 16 -71.77 57.14 -6.96
N VAL A 17 -71.31 56.01 -6.39
CA VAL A 17 -72.20 54.96 -5.88
C VAL A 17 -73.06 55.48 -4.72
N LYS A 18 -72.51 56.32 -3.84
CA LYS A 18 -73.25 56.91 -2.72
C LYS A 18 -74.37 57.85 -3.18
N GLU A 19 -74.12 58.69 -4.17
CA GLU A 19 -75.16 59.57 -4.75
C GLU A 19 -76.27 58.75 -5.41
N ILE A 20 -75.91 57.74 -6.20
CA ILE A 20 -76.88 56.85 -6.86
C ILE A 20 -77.69 56.08 -5.82
N ASN A 21 -77.06 55.53 -4.78
CA ASN A 21 -77.76 54.80 -3.73
C ASN A 21 -78.73 55.72 -2.95
N LYS A 22 -78.34 56.97 -2.67
CA LYS A 22 -79.20 57.94 -1.97
C LYS A 22 -80.42 58.38 -2.80
N ASN A 23 -80.32 58.38 -4.13
CA ASN A 23 -81.36 58.90 -5.00
C ASN A 23 -82.25 57.81 -5.62
N VAL A 24 -81.74 56.58 -5.79
CA VAL A 24 -82.41 55.52 -6.55
C VAL A 24 -82.69 54.28 -5.70
N TYR A 25 -81.67 53.70 -5.08
CA TYR A 25 -81.77 52.33 -4.54
C TYR A 25 -82.09 52.24 -3.04
N TYR A 26 -81.67 53.23 -2.24
CA TYR A 26 -81.88 53.29 -0.79
C TYR A 26 -81.44 52.02 -0.03
N GLU A 27 -80.43 51.31 -0.51
CA GLU A 27 -79.93 50.08 0.11
C GLU A 27 -79.13 50.38 1.38
N CYS A 28 -79.32 49.55 2.41
CA CYS A 28 -78.57 49.65 3.65
C CYS A 28 -77.16 49.08 3.46
N CYS A 29 -76.13 49.87 3.79
CA CYS A 29 -74.74 49.42 3.73
C CYS A 29 -74.51 48.31 4.78
N LYS A 30 -74.25 47.09 4.31
CA LYS A 30 -73.89 45.96 5.19
C LYS A 30 -72.59 46.22 5.94
N SER A 31 -72.49 45.69 7.17
CA SER A 31 -71.28 45.80 7.97
C SER A 31 -70.17 44.89 7.40
N GLU A 32 -68.89 45.23 7.63
CA GLU A 32 -67.75 44.46 7.08
C GLU A 32 -67.78 42.97 7.46
N LYS A 33 -68.39 42.63 8.60
CA LYS A 33 -68.52 41.25 9.10
C LYS A 33 -69.58 40.43 8.38
N GLU A 34 -70.53 41.07 7.73
CA GLU A 34 -71.61 40.43 6.95
C GLU A 34 -71.22 40.22 5.48
N LEU A 35 -70.06 40.73 5.06
CA LEU A 35 -69.54 40.53 3.72
C LEU A 35 -68.85 39.17 3.60
N GLU A 36 -69.11 38.47 2.50
CA GLU A 36 -68.44 37.21 2.20
C GLU A 36 -66.93 37.45 1.98
N LYS A 37 -66.10 36.57 2.54
CA LYS A 37 -64.65 36.68 2.44
C LYS A 37 -64.21 36.41 1.00
N ILE A 38 -63.42 37.33 0.44
CA ILE A 38 -62.88 37.20 -0.91
C ILE A 38 -61.87 36.05 -0.95
N GLU A 39 -62.05 35.11 -1.88
CA GLU A 39 -61.10 34.01 -2.09
C GLU A 39 -59.75 34.52 -2.61
N SER A 40 -58.67 34.16 -1.93
CA SER A 40 -57.31 34.39 -2.43
C SER A 40 -56.82 33.18 -3.21
N LYS A 41 -56.48 33.36 -4.49
CA LYS A 41 -55.75 32.37 -5.28
C LYS A 41 -54.28 32.76 -5.34
N ASN A 42 -53.41 31.87 -4.84
CA ASN A 42 -51.98 32.05 -4.97
C ASN A 42 -51.52 31.54 -6.33
N PHE A 43 -50.91 32.41 -7.14
CA PHE A 43 -50.37 32.07 -8.46
C PHE A 43 -48.86 31.89 -8.48
N THR A 44 -48.19 31.94 -7.31
CA THR A 44 -46.74 31.75 -7.23
C THR A 44 -46.39 30.39 -6.63
N LEU A 45 -45.42 29.74 -7.27
CA LEU A 45 -44.77 28.52 -6.79
C LEU A 45 -43.41 28.87 -6.23
N HIS A 46 -43.06 28.31 -5.07
CA HIS A 46 -41.71 28.46 -4.51
C HIS A 46 -40.74 27.59 -5.32
N ARG A 47 -39.85 28.20 -6.10
CA ARG A 47 -38.81 27.47 -6.86
C ARG A 47 -37.73 27.00 -5.89
N SER A 48 -37.48 25.71 -5.82
CA SER A 48 -36.37 25.13 -5.06
C SER A 48 -35.04 25.71 -5.53
N ILE A 49 -34.17 26.10 -4.60
CA ILE A 49 -32.86 26.73 -4.87
C ILE A 49 -31.89 25.78 -5.62
N GLN A 50 -32.26 24.51 -5.81
CA GLN A 50 -31.35 23.47 -6.29
C GLN A 50 -30.91 23.58 -7.76
N ILE A 51 -31.39 24.52 -8.56
CA ILE A 51 -31.06 24.55 -9.99
C ILE A 51 -30.78 25.97 -10.45
N LYS A 52 -29.59 26.46 -10.09
CA LYS A 52 -28.89 27.56 -10.79
C LYS A 52 -27.39 27.34 -10.91
N LEU A 53 -26.80 26.45 -10.09
CA LEU A 53 -25.40 26.08 -10.23
C LEU A 53 -25.10 25.47 -11.61
N GLU A 54 -26.01 24.69 -12.18
CA GLU A 54 -25.82 24.06 -13.50
C GLU A 54 -26.00 25.03 -14.67
N GLU A 55 -26.81 26.09 -14.51
CA GLU A 55 -27.02 27.13 -15.54
C GLU A 55 -25.88 28.17 -15.52
N ASP A 56 -25.43 28.57 -14.32
CA ASP A 56 -24.36 29.57 -14.15
C ASP A 56 -22.96 28.95 -14.27
N TYR A 57 -22.81 27.64 -14.04
CA TYR A 57 -21.56 26.89 -14.18
C TYR A 57 -21.81 25.60 -14.97
N PRO A 58 -21.66 25.62 -16.31
CA PRO A 58 -21.71 24.39 -17.09
C PRO A 58 -20.66 23.42 -16.54
N ARG A 59 -21.05 22.16 -16.35
CA ARG A 59 -20.17 21.08 -15.88
C ARG A 59 -18.87 21.12 -16.69
N SER A 60 -17.77 21.48 -16.02
CA SER A 60 -16.47 21.55 -16.68
C SER A 60 -15.93 20.13 -16.81
N GLU A 61 -15.84 19.63 -18.05
CA GLU A 61 -15.27 18.31 -18.40
C GLU A 61 -13.85 18.10 -17.81
N ASN A 62 -13.14 19.19 -17.48
CA ASN A 62 -11.84 19.17 -16.84
C ASN A 62 -11.82 18.44 -15.48
N PHE A 63 -12.95 18.37 -14.78
CA PHE A 63 -13.05 17.74 -13.46
C PHE A 63 -13.69 16.34 -13.47
N ASP A 64 -14.13 15.84 -14.63
CA ASP A 64 -14.74 14.50 -14.71
C ASP A 64 -13.72 13.36 -14.46
N VAL A 65 -12.42 13.65 -14.59
CA VAL A 65 -11.33 12.73 -14.24
C VAL A 65 -11.03 12.73 -12.73
N PHE A 66 -11.48 13.74 -11.99
CA PHE A 66 -11.21 13.81 -10.56
C PHE A 66 -12.11 12.86 -9.79
N LEU A 67 -11.49 11.86 -9.19
CA LEU A 67 -12.16 10.96 -8.26
C LEU A 67 -12.48 11.70 -6.96
N PRO A 68 -13.70 11.57 -6.41
CA PRO A 68 -14.03 12.07 -5.09
C PRO A 68 -13.02 11.57 -4.04
N MET A 69 -12.71 12.42 -3.06
CA MET A 69 -11.75 12.09 -2.01
C MET A 69 -12.19 10.87 -1.19
N GLU A 70 -13.49 10.65 -1.07
CA GLU A 70 -14.08 9.47 -0.43
C GLU A 70 -13.68 8.19 -1.17
N VAL A 71 -13.70 8.21 -2.51
CA VAL A 71 -13.29 7.05 -3.33
C VAL A 71 -11.80 6.78 -3.18
N ARG A 72 -10.96 7.82 -3.14
CA ARG A 72 -9.51 7.69 -2.89
C ARG A 72 -9.21 7.12 -1.51
N LYS A 73 -9.97 7.54 -0.50
CA LYS A 73 -9.84 7.00 0.85
C LYS A 73 -10.22 5.52 0.89
N LEU A 74 -11.34 5.16 0.28
CA LEU A 74 -11.78 3.76 0.16
C LEU A 74 -10.79 2.90 -0.64
N GLU A 75 -10.21 3.43 -1.70
CA GLU A 75 -9.13 2.78 -2.46
C GLU A 75 -7.93 2.49 -1.56
N GLY A 76 -7.49 3.47 -0.76
CA GLY A 76 -6.41 3.28 0.21
C GLY A 76 -6.73 2.23 1.29
N GLU A 77 -7.94 2.27 1.85
CA GLU A 77 -8.41 1.28 2.82
C GLU A 77 -8.48 -0.13 2.22
N PHE A 78 -8.98 -0.25 0.98
CA PHE A 78 -9.03 -1.51 0.24
C PHE A 78 -7.63 -2.07 -0.01
N MET A 79 -6.69 -1.24 -0.49
CA MET A 79 -5.31 -1.66 -0.72
C MET A 79 -4.63 -2.10 0.58
N GLN A 80 -4.87 -1.43 1.70
CA GLN A 80 -4.37 -1.83 3.00
C GLN A 80 -4.94 -3.19 3.45
N GLN A 81 -6.24 -3.41 3.29
CA GLN A 81 -6.88 -4.68 3.61
C GLN A 81 -6.41 -5.82 2.70
N ALA A 82 -6.30 -5.56 1.39
CA ALA A 82 -5.79 -6.52 0.42
C ALA A 82 -4.35 -6.93 0.75
N ASN A 83 -3.46 -5.95 0.96
CA ASN A 83 -2.07 -6.22 1.36
C ASN A 83 -2.00 -7.00 2.68
N LYS A 84 -2.84 -6.64 3.66
CA LYS A 84 -2.89 -7.37 4.93
C LYS A 84 -3.27 -8.84 4.74
N ILE A 85 -4.30 -9.12 3.93
CA ILE A 85 -4.73 -10.48 3.63
C ILE A 85 -3.61 -11.25 2.92
N ILE A 86 -3.01 -10.64 1.89
CA ILE A 86 -1.90 -11.25 1.13
C ILE A 86 -0.71 -11.55 2.05
N SER A 87 -0.27 -10.59 2.87
CA SER A 87 0.83 -10.79 3.83
C SER A 87 0.53 -11.89 4.83
N GLN A 88 -0.70 -11.97 5.36
CA GLN A 88 -1.11 -13.05 6.27
C GLN A 88 -1.05 -14.42 5.60
N TYR A 89 -1.52 -14.54 4.36
CA TYR A 89 -1.42 -15.78 3.60
C TYR A 89 0.03 -16.14 3.29
N LEU A 90 0.88 -15.17 2.91
CA LEU A 90 2.30 -15.40 2.67
C LEU A 90 3.02 -15.89 3.93
N GLU A 91 2.79 -15.24 5.08
CA GLU A 91 3.34 -15.67 6.37
C GLU A 91 2.89 -17.10 6.74
N LEU A 92 1.61 -17.41 6.53
CA LEU A 92 1.07 -18.76 6.77
C LEU A 92 1.74 -19.80 5.88
N LEU A 93 1.88 -19.52 4.58
CA LEU A 93 2.52 -20.42 3.63
C LEU A 93 4.00 -20.63 3.94
N GLN A 94 4.73 -19.57 4.29
CA GLN A 94 6.13 -19.65 4.70
C GLN A 94 6.28 -20.47 5.99
N LYS A 95 5.38 -20.26 6.97
CA LYS A 95 5.36 -21.03 8.21
C LYS A 95 5.08 -22.52 7.95
N MET A 96 4.12 -22.86 7.09
CA MET A 96 3.85 -24.25 6.72
C MET A 96 5.07 -24.91 6.07
N THR A 97 5.77 -24.22 5.17
CA THR A 97 7.02 -24.73 4.56
C THR A 97 8.12 -24.93 5.62
N ALA A 98 8.29 -23.97 6.54
CA ALA A 98 9.27 -24.07 7.60
C ALA A 98 8.95 -25.22 8.58
N ASP A 99 7.67 -25.40 8.94
CA ASP A 99 7.20 -26.49 9.80
C ASP A 99 7.44 -27.85 9.10
N GLU A 100 7.09 -27.97 7.80
CA GLU A 100 7.39 -29.15 6.99
C GLU A 100 8.89 -29.46 6.93
N ASP A 101 9.75 -28.47 6.66
CA ASP A 101 11.20 -28.66 6.64
C ASP A 101 11.75 -29.05 8.02
N SER A 102 11.19 -28.48 9.10
CA SER A 102 11.58 -28.82 10.46
C SER A 102 11.21 -30.26 10.82
N THR A 103 10.01 -30.72 10.45
CA THR A 103 9.56 -32.09 10.68
C THR A 103 10.39 -33.08 9.88
N LEU A 104 10.62 -32.83 8.58
CA LEU A 104 11.50 -33.65 7.75
C LEU A 104 12.91 -33.76 8.34
N LYS A 105 13.47 -32.64 8.80
CA LYS A 105 14.78 -32.60 9.44
C LYS A 105 14.81 -33.39 10.76
N ASN A 106 13.77 -33.30 11.58
CA ASN A 106 13.66 -34.03 12.85
C ASN A 106 13.63 -35.56 12.62
N TYR A 107 12.99 -36.02 11.55
CA TYR A 107 12.97 -37.44 11.17
C TYR A 107 14.17 -37.86 10.31
N GLY A 108 15.09 -36.94 9.99
CA GLY A 108 16.21 -37.21 9.08
C GLY A 108 15.76 -37.59 7.66
N LEU A 109 14.52 -37.27 7.28
CA LEU A 109 13.97 -37.53 5.96
C LEU A 109 14.34 -36.37 5.03
N PRO A 110 14.66 -36.63 3.74
CA PRO A 110 14.64 -37.93 3.05
C PRO A 110 15.93 -38.75 3.19
N GLN A 111 16.94 -38.23 3.90
CA GLN A 111 18.30 -38.81 3.99
C GLN A 111 18.30 -40.24 4.58
N ALA A 112 17.44 -40.51 5.56
CA ALA A 112 17.29 -41.82 6.19
C ALA A 112 16.85 -42.91 5.20
N ILE A 113 15.97 -42.59 4.24
CA ILE A 113 15.55 -43.53 3.19
C ILE A 113 16.72 -43.82 2.25
N TYR A 114 17.44 -42.78 1.85
CA TYR A 114 18.57 -42.94 0.94
C TYR A 114 19.72 -43.73 1.57
N SER A 115 19.93 -43.61 2.88
CA SER A 115 20.92 -44.41 3.62
C SER A 115 20.59 -45.91 3.68
N LEU A 116 19.34 -46.29 3.41
CA LEU A 116 18.85 -47.68 3.38
C LEU A 116 18.83 -48.26 1.95
N SER A 117 18.81 -47.40 0.93
CA SER A 117 18.84 -47.79 -0.49
C SER A 117 20.29 -47.99 -0.96
N ASP A 118 20.55 -49.07 -1.70
CA ASP A 118 21.87 -49.56 -2.19
C ASP A 118 22.62 -48.63 -3.18
N LYS A 119 22.32 -47.33 -3.23
CA LYS A 119 22.97 -46.41 -4.17
C LYS A 119 24.27 -45.89 -3.57
N GLU A 120 25.40 -46.50 -3.94
CA GLU A 120 26.75 -45.98 -3.66
C GLU A 120 27.02 -44.62 -4.33
N GLU A 121 26.15 -44.18 -5.25
CA GLU A 121 26.23 -42.89 -5.93
C GLU A 121 25.32 -41.83 -5.32
N ILE A 122 25.74 -40.56 -5.43
CA ILE A 122 24.90 -39.40 -5.10
C ILE A 122 23.58 -39.46 -5.88
N PRO A 123 22.42 -39.34 -5.21
CA PRO A 123 21.11 -39.31 -5.86
C PRO A 123 21.03 -38.23 -6.95
N GLU A 124 20.36 -38.54 -8.06
CA GLU A 124 20.22 -37.60 -9.18
C GLU A 124 19.58 -36.28 -8.78
N ASP A 125 18.60 -36.27 -7.87
CA ASP A 125 17.93 -35.04 -7.44
C ASP A 125 18.85 -34.13 -6.61
N LEU A 126 19.71 -34.72 -5.76
CA LEU A 126 20.74 -33.97 -5.04
C LEU A 126 21.80 -33.45 -6.02
N TRP A 127 22.21 -34.29 -6.98
CA TRP A 127 23.17 -33.89 -8.01
C TRP A 127 22.63 -32.76 -8.90
N LYS A 128 21.34 -32.79 -9.28
CA LYS A 128 20.69 -31.69 -10.01
C LYS A 128 20.79 -30.38 -9.23
N ARG A 129 20.44 -30.37 -7.94
CA ARG A 129 20.56 -29.16 -7.10
C ARG A 129 22.00 -28.64 -6.98
N VAL A 130 22.98 -29.55 -6.86
CA VAL A 130 24.39 -29.19 -6.85
C VAL A 130 24.83 -28.65 -8.21
N SER A 131 24.41 -29.27 -9.30
CA SER A 131 24.71 -28.82 -10.66
C SER A 131 24.10 -27.45 -10.95
N ASP A 132 22.85 -27.20 -10.52
CA ASP A 132 22.21 -25.90 -10.64
C ASP A 132 22.97 -24.82 -9.85
N PHE A 133 23.43 -25.14 -8.65
CA PHE A 133 24.28 -24.25 -7.85
C PHE A 133 25.62 -23.95 -8.55
N GLN A 134 26.24 -24.97 -9.13
CA GLN A 134 27.50 -24.83 -9.87
C GLN A 134 27.32 -23.98 -11.14
N GLN A 135 26.24 -24.20 -11.89
CA GLN A 135 25.89 -23.43 -13.09
C GLN A 135 25.64 -21.95 -12.78
N ARG A 136 25.05 -21.65 -11.61
CA ARG A 136 24.82 -20.27 -11.15
C ARG A 136 26.07 -19.52 -10.71
N GLY A 137 27.25 -20.14 -10.77
CA GLY A 137 28.52 -19.48 -10.43
C GLY A 137 29.02 -19.75 -9.01
N ASN A 138 28.59 -20.85 -8.38
CA ASN A 138 29.05 -21.32 -7.08
C ASN A 138 28.97 -20.22 -5.98
N ILE A 139 29.93 -20.24 -5.06
CA ILE A 139 30.11 -19.24 -4.01
C ILE A 139 30.49 -17.87 -4.59
N GLN A 140 31.16 -17.81 -5.74
CA GLN A 140 31.58 -16.53 -6.32
C GLN A 140 30.37 -15.64 -6.67
N TYR A 141 29.27 -16.25 -7.12
CA TYR A 141 28.03 -15.51 -7.37
C TYR A 141 27.48 -14.88 -6.08
N LEU A 142 27.43 -15.63 -4.97
CA LEU A 142 27.00 -15.11 -3.68
C LEU A 142 27.92 -14.00 -3.16
N GLU A 143 29.24 -14.15 -3.32
CA GLU A 143 30.21 -13.11 -2.94
C GLU A 143 30.04 -11.83 -3.79
N SER A 144 29.74 -11.98 -5.09
CA SER A 144 29.44 -10.84 -5.96
C SER A 144 28.16 -10.11 -5.57
N LEU A 145 27.12 -10.86 -5.18
CA LEU A 145 25.86 -10.31 -4.70
C LEU A 145 26.07 -9.53 -3.39
N LEU A 146 26.85 -10.10 -2.46
CA LEU A 146 27.18 -9.45 -1.19
C LEU A 146 27.99 -8.17 -1.41
N SER A 147 28.96 -8.19 -2.33
CA SER A 147 29.69 -6.98 -2.73
C SER A 147 28.74 -5.93 -3.33
N GLY A 148 27.79 -6.34 -4.15
CA GLY A 148 26.76 -5.46 -4.70
C GLY A 148 25.88 -4.81 -3.61
N VAL A 149 25.45 -5.58 -2.61
CA VAL A 149 24.70 -5.06 -1.45
C VAL A 149 25.54 -4.04 -0.68
N ALA A 150 26.81 -4.35 -0.39
CA ALA A 150 27.70 -3.43 0.31
C ALA A 150 27.92 -2.11 -0.46
N GLN A 151 28.04 -2.17 -1.79
CA GLN A 151 28.16 -0.98 -2.62
C GLN A 151 26.86 -0.16 -2.64
N SER A 152 25.70 -0.82 -2.73
CA SER A 152 24.40 -0.15 -2.69
C SER A 152 24.17 0.55 -1.35
N ARG A 153 24.51 -0.14 -0.25
CA ARG A 153 24.52 0.41 1.12
C ARG A 153 25.36 1.68 1.21
N LYS A 154 26.61 1.62 0.72
CA LYS A 154 27.50 2.79 0.69
C LYS A 154 26.88 3.94 -0.09
N ASN A 155 26.34 3.68 -1.28
CA ASN A 155 25.68 4.69 -2.10
C ASN A 155 24.50 5.35 -1.36
N CYS A 156 23.67 4.56 -0.67
CA CYS A 156 22.56 5.10 0.12
C CYS A 156 23.05 6.02 1.25
N TYR A 157 24.07 5.61 2.01
CA TYR A 157 24.68 6.45 3.05
C TYR A 157 25.28 7.74 2.48
N ASP A 158 25.98 7.64 1.35
CA ASP A 158 26.57 8.80 0.68
C ASP A 158 25.49 9.80 0.22
N VAL A 159 24.37 9.32 -0.31
CA VAL A 159 23.25 10.16 -0.72
C VAL A 159 22.62 10.86 0.49
N ILE A 160 22.32 10.12 1.56
CA ILE A 160 21.74 10.72 2.77
C ILE A 160 22.70 11.73 3.39
N SER A 161 23.98 11.41 3.50
CA SER A 161 25.00 12.32 4.03
C SER A 161 25.10 13.60 3.20
N LYS A 162 25.02 13.50 1.86
CA LYS A 162 24.99 14.67 0.98
C LYS A 162 23.73 15.52 1.20
N CYS A 163 22.56 14.89 1.28
CA CYS A 163 21.31 15.61 1.54
C CYS A 163 21.33 16.32 2.89
N GLU A 164 21.84 15.66 3.93
CA GLU A 164 21.99 16.25 5.26
C GLU A 164 22.94 17.46 5.25
N LYS A 165 24.09 17.33 4.59
CA LYS A 165 25.03 18.46 4.42
C LYS A 165 24.36 19.63 3.71
N LEU A 166 23.63 19.39 2.62
CA LEU A 166 22.92 20.45 1.89
C LEU A 166 21.91 21.19 2.78
N VAL A 167 21.18 20.48 3.64
CA VAL A 167 20.21 21.10 4.56
C VAL A 167 20.92 21.91 5.64
N ILE A 168 22.04 21.41 6.17
CA ILE A 168 22.83 22.12 7.19
C ILE A 168 23.51 23.36 6.61
N ASP A 169 24.09 23.24 5.42
CA ASP A 169 24.77 24.32 4.72
C ASP A 169 23.78 25.45 4.38
N GLU A 170 22.60 25.11 3.85
CA GLU A 170 21.53 26.09 3.58
C GLU A 170 21.06 26.80 4.86
N GLU A 171 20.89 26.07 5.97
CA GLU A 171 20.50 26.67 7.25
C GLU A 171 21.59 27.58 7.82
N ASN A 172 22.87 27.22 7.66
CA ASN A 172 24.00 28.05 8.06
C ASN A 172 24.11 29.32 7.21
N GLU A 173 23.85 29.22 5.90
CA GLU A 173 23.77 30.35 4.99
C GLU A 173 22.63 31.30 5.37
N ASP A 174 21.42 30.79 5.61
CA ASP A 174 20.27 31.58 6.06
C ASP A 174 20.56 32.30 7.39
N ASN A 175 21.17 31.61 8.35
CA ASN A 175 21.56 32.21 9.62
C ASN A 175 22.62 33.30 9.46
N SER A 176 23.60 33.09 8.58
CA SER A 176 24.64 34.07 8.27
C SER A 176 24.06 35.31 7.58
N MET A 177 23.17 35.12 6.60
CA MET A 177 22.49 36.22 5.91
C MET A 177 21.56 36.98 6.84
N ARG A 178 20.83 36.29 7.72
CA ARG A 178 20.00 36.94 8.75
C ARG A 178 20.85 37.76 9.72
N ALA A 179 22.04 37.29 10.09
CA ALA A 179 22.97 38.05 10.94
C ALA A 179 23.50 39.32 10.24
N ILE A 180 23.80 39.25 8.94
CA ILE A 180 24.33 40.37 8.14
C ILE A 180 23.24 41.41 7.85
N TYR A 181 22.09 40.97 7.35
CA TYR A 181 21.04 41.84 6.83
C TYR A 181 19.96 42.18 7.86
N GLY A 182 19.91 41.47 8.99
CA GLY A 182 19.02 41.74 10.12
C GLY A 182 17.57 41.95 9.68
N LYS A 183 17.09 43.19 9.82
CA LYS A 183 15.72 43.58 9.47
C LYS A 183 15.39 43.54 7.98
N ASN A 184 16.38 43.51 7.08
CA ASN A 184 16.13 43.42 5.65
C ASN A 184 15.92 41.96 5.17
N TRP A 185 16.21 40.97 6.03
CA TRP A 185 16.03 39.55 5.73
C TRP A 185 14.67 39.03 6.21
N HIS A 186 13.64 39.20 5.39
CA HIS A 186 12.25 38.90 5.73
C HIS A 186 11.82 37.45 5.42
N ARG A 187 12.75 36.57 5.03
CA ARG A 187 12.45 35.17 4.72
C ARG A 187 12.13 34.39 6.00
N LEU A 188 11.23 33.41 5.89
CA LEU A 188 10.99 32.45 6.97
C LEU A 188 12.30 31.73 7.32
N PRO A 189 12.55 31.44 8.60
CA PRO A 189 13.76 30.75 9.01
C PRO A 189 13.81 29.34 8.43
N SER A 190 14.97 28.99 7.86
CA SER A 190 15.19 27.68 7.25
C SER A 190 15.00 26.54 8.27
N SER A 191 15.24 26.79 9.56
CA SER A 191 14.93 25.84 10.64
C SER A 191 13.46 25.43 10.72
N SER A 192 12.53 26.34 10.36
CA SER A 192 11.09 26.07 10.31
C SER A 192 10.69 25.36 9.02
N LEU A 193 11.26 25.78 7.89
CA LEU A 193 10.94 25.21 6.57
C LEU A 193 11.51 23.80 6.38
N ASN A 194 12.71 23.55 6.92
CA ASN A 194 13.43 22.29 6.75
C ASN A 194 12.97 21.19 7.72
N GLY A 195 12.00 21.46 8.61
CA GLY A 195 11.53 20.51 9.62
C GLY A 195 11.03 19.19 9.03
N GLU A 196 10.20 19.24 7.98
CA GLU A 196 9.71 18.03 7.29
C GLU A 196 10.84 17.25 6.62
N ILE A 197 11.81 17.96 6.03
CA ILE A 197 12.96 17.34 5.33
C ILE A 197 13.85 16.63 6.34
N LYS A 198 14.15 17.26 7.49
CA LYS A 198 14.92 16.65 8.59
C LYS A 198 14.22 15.40 9.12
N SER A 199 12.90 15.47 9.36
CA SER A 199 12.13 14.31 9.81
C SER A 199 12.15 13.14 8.81
N ARG A 200 12.09 13.43 7.50
CA ARG A 200 12.25 12.40 6.45
C ARG A 200 13.67 11.83 6.43
N LEU A 201 14.70 12.67 6.57
CA LEU A 201 16.10 12.21 6.64
C LEU A 201 16.33 11.29 7.84
N ASP A 202 15.80 11.63 9.01
CA ASP A 202 15.89 10.78 10.21
C ASP A 202 15.17 9.45 10.01
N SER A 203 14.00 9.47 9.36
CA SER A 203 13.27 8.24 9.00
C SER A 203 14.08 7.35 8.05
N TYR A 204 14.75 7.93 7.05
CA TYR A 204 15.62 7.18 6.15
C TYR A 204 16.86 6.61 6.84
N LYS A 205 17.47 7.37 7.77
CA LYS A 205 18.58 6.88 8.60
C LYS A 205 18.14 5.67 9.43
N GLY A 206 17.01 5.74 10.11
CA GLY A 206 16.48 4.62 10.89
C GLY A 206 16.17 3.38 10.02
N ASN A 207 15.75 3.58 8.77
CA ASN A 207 15.57 2.47 7.82
C ASN A 207 16.91 1.86 7.38
N LEU A 208 17.95 2.67 7.17
CA LEU A 208 19.30 2.17 6.85
C LEU A 208 19.92 1.39 8.01
N GLU A 209 19.69 1.81 9.26
CA GLU A 209 20.16 1.07 10.44
C GLU A 209 19.52 -0.32 10.52
N LYS A 210 18.19 -0.41 10.33
CA LYS A 210 17.49 -1.71 10.27
C LYS A 210 17.98 -2.58 9.12
N ALA A 211 18.23 -1.98 7.96
CA ALA A 211 18.80 -2.69 6.82
C ALA A 211 20.20 -3.22 7.14
N PHE A 212 21.03 -2.44 7.82
CA PHE A 212 22.37 -2.86 8.25
C PHE A 212 22.35 -4.03 9.23
N GLU A 213 21.46 -4.02 10.21
CA GLU A 213 21.28 -5.15 11.14
C GLU A 213 20.87 -6.44 10.41
N THR A 214 19.96 -6.29 9.44
CA THR A 214 19.50 -7.41 8.61
C THR A 214 20.63 -7.95 7.73
N ASP A 215 21.37 -7.07 7.05
CA ASP A 215 22.54 -7.41 6.24
C ASP A 215 23.59 -8.14 7.08
N SER A 216 23.91 -7.63 8.28
CA SER A 216 24.90 -8.24 9.17
C SER A 216 24.51 -9.65 9.59
N THR A 217 23.21 -9.88 9.84
CA THR A 217 22.68 -11.22 10.14
C THR A 217 22.85 -12.16 8.95
N VAL A 218 22.57 -11.70 7.73
CA VAL A 218 22.75 -12.48 6.49
C VAL A 218 24.23 -12.77 6.25
N GLU A 219 25.11 -11.77 6.38
CA GLU A 219 26.57 -11.91 6.26
C GLU A 219 27.11 -12.98 7.23
N SER A 220 26.69 -12.93 8.50
CA SER A 220 27.09 -13.93 9.51
C SER A 220 26.62 -15.35 9.15
N ASN A 221 25.36 -15.49 8.71
CA ASN A 221 24.82 -16.77 8.28
C ASN A 221 25.57 -17.34 7.07
N ILE A 222 25.94 -16.50 6.11
CA ILE A 222 26.73 -16.90 4.94
C ILE A 222 28.11 -17.38 5.36
N GLU A 223 28.80 -16.65 6.24
CA GLU A 223 30.14 -17.05 6.73
C GLU A 223 30.12 -18.42 7.43
N ILE A 224 29.07 -18.72 8.20
CA ILE A 224 28.89 -20.04 8.84
C ILE A 224 28.70 -21.16 7.80
N ILE A 225 28.01 -20.88 6.69
CA ILE A 225 27.65 -21.88 5.67
C ILE A 225 28.74 -22.01 4.58
N LYS A 226 29.56 -20.98 4.37
CA LYS A 226 30.66 -20.91 3.40
C LYS A 226 31.60 -22.13 3.37
N PRO A 227 32.10 -22.65 4.52
CA PRO A 227 32.95 -23.85 4.49
C PRO A 227 32.19 -25.09 3.98
N LYS A 228 30.90 -25.22 4.30
CA LYS A 228 30.05 -26.34 3.83
C LYS A 228 29.76 -26.23 2.33
N MET A 229 29.53 -25.02 1.83
CA MET A 229 29.34 -24.78 0.40
C MET A 229 30.59 -25.03 -0.43
N THR A 230 31.78 -24.91 0.16
CA THR A 230 33.04 -25.15 -0.56
C THR A 230 33.14 -26.60 -1.01
N VAL A 231 32.59 -27.53 -0.23
CA VAL A 231 32.49 -28.96 -0.59
C VAL A 231 31.63 -29.17 -1.84
N LEU A 232 30.59 -28.35 -2.05
CA LEU A 232 29.69 -28.46 -3.21
C LEU A 232 30.35 -28.01 -4.54
N LYS A 233 31.58 -27.48 -4.51
CA LYS A 233 32.36 -27.18 -5.72
C LYS A 233 32.99 -28.42 -6.35
N LEU A 234 33.08 -29.52 -5.61
CA LEU A 234 33.72 -30.75 -6.05
C LEU A 234 32.88 -31.48 -7.12
N SER A 235 33.53 -32.32 -7.93
CA SER A 235 32.86 -33.15 -8.93
C SER A 235 32.03 -34.27 -8.29
N LYS A 236 31.08 -34.86 -9.05
CA LYS A 236 30.21 -35.96 -8.56
C LYS A 236 31.03 -37.10 -7.95
N ASN A 237 32.14 -37.47 -8.58
CA ASN A 237 33.00 -38.57 -8.12
C ASN A 237 33.73 -38.23 -6.81
N GLU A 238 34.27 -37.01 -6.69
CA GLU A 238 34.97 -36.57 -5.48
C GLU A 238 34.02 -36.43 -4.29
N LEU A 239 32.81 -35.90 -4.52
CA LEU A 239 31.75 -35.85 -3.51
C LEU A 239 31.35 -37.25 -3.05
N THR A 240 31.21 -38.20 -3.98
CA THR A 240 30.85 -39.59 -3.68
C THR A 240 31.93 -40.26 -2.82
N GLN A 241 33.21 -39.94 -3.05
CA GLN A 241 34.32 -40.46 -2.24
C GLN A 241 34.44 -39.82 -0.85
N GLN A 242 34.04 -38.56 -0.69
CA GLN A 242 34.01 -37.89 0.61
C GLN A 242 32.79 -38.25 1.46
N MET A 243 31.75 -38.87 0.87
CA MET A 243 30.60 -39.32 1.64
C MET A 243 30.97 -40.53 2.53
N PRO A 244 30.58 -40.52 3.82
CA PRO A 244 30.77 -41.68 4.67
C PRO A 244 29.94 -42.84 4.14
N LYS A 245 30.61 -43.97 3.86
CA LYS A 245 29.94 -45.20 3.42
C LYS A 245 29.05 -45.71 4.56
N SER A 246 27.75 -45.78 4.33
CA SER A 246 26.78 -46.31 5.29
C SER A 246 27.01 -47.81 5.49
N VAL A 247 27.10 -48.24 6.75
CA VAL A 247 27.17 -49.66 7.16
C VAL A 247 25.77 -50.22 7.47
N ALA A 248 24.71 -49.46 7.16
CA ALA A 248 23.34 -49.79 7.53
C ALA A 248 22.87 -51.09 6.85
N SER A 249 22.13 -51.89 7.62
CA SER A 249 21.55 -53.16 7.16
C SER A 249 20.67 -52.93 5.94
N LYS A 250 21.00 -53.63 4.85
CA LYS A 250 20.31 -53.58 3.56
C LYS A 250 18.86 -54.02 3.73
N VAL A 251 17.92 -53.08 3.63
CA VAL A 251 16.48 -53.39 3.57
C VAL A 251 16.01 -53.01 2.17
N GLN A 252 16.25 -53.90 1.21
CA GLN A 252 15.69 -53.76 -0.13
C GLN A 252 14.21 -54.18 -0.14
N GLY A 253 13.33 -53.27 -0.57
CA GLY A 253 11.98 -53.61 -1.03
C GLY A 253 10.87 -53.64 0.02
N ASP A 254 11.06 -53.05 1.20
CA ASP A 254 9.98 -52.93 2.18
C ASP A 254 8.84 -52.05 1.61
N PRO A 255 7.57 -52.52 1.61
CA PRO A 255 6.42 -51.73 1.19
C PRO A 255 6.29 -50.38 1.93
N CYS A 256 6.77 -50.28 3.17
CA CYS A 256 6.78 -49.03 3.94
C CYS A 256 7.70 -47.98 3.31
N ILE A 257 8.86 -48.38 2.77
CA ILE A 257 9.82 -47.47 2.11
C ILE A 257 9.20 -46.90 0.84
N ARG A 258 8.55 -47.74 0.02
CA ARG A 258 7.86 -47.29 -1.21
C ARG A 258 6.70 -46.34 -0.91
N HIS A 259 5.94 -46.61 0.15
CA HIS A 259 4.87 -45.72 0.57
C HIS A 259 5.40 -44.35 1.02
N LEU A 260 6.50 -44.35 1.76
CA LEU A 260 7.15 -43.12 2.22
C LEU A 260 7.80 -42.33 1.07
N GLU A 261 8.40 -43.00 0.09
CA GLU A 261 8.89 -42.37 -1.15
C GLU A 261 7.76 -41.70 -1.94
N GLY A 262 6.62 -42.39 -2.08
CA GLY A 262 5.42 -41.82 -2.71
C GLY A 262 4.89 -40.60 -1.95
N ALA A 263 4.84 -40.66 -0.62
CA ALA A 263 4.41 -39.54 0.22
C ALA A 263 5.38 -38.34 0.12
N LEU A 264 6.70 -38.58 0.06
CA LEU A 264 7.70 -37.53 -0.12
C LEU A 264 7.64 -36.88 -1.52
N SER A 265 7.36 -37.66 -2.56
CA SER A 265 7.13 -37.12 -3.90
C SER A 265 5.90 -36.20 -3.91
N ALA A 266 4.78 -36.65 -3.34
CA ALA A 266 3.57 -35.85 -3.23
C ALA A 266 3.80 -34.56 -2.42
N LEU A 267 4.59 -34.63 -1.36
CA LEU A 267 4.97 -33.46 -0.57
C LEU A 267 5.83 -32.47 -1.38
N ASN A 268 6.79 -32.97 -2.18
CA ASN A 268 7.58 -32.11 -3.07
C ASN A 268 6.73 -31.44 -4.15
N ASP A 269 5.74 -32.16 -4.71
CA ASP A 269 4.81 -31.59 -5.68
C ASP A 269 3.96 -30.48 -5.04
N LEU A 270 3.49 -30.67 -3.80
CA LEU A 270 2.79 -29.64 -3.04
C LEU A 270 3.68 -28.42 -2.75
N LYS A 271 4.97 -28.62 -2.42
CA LYS A 271 5.91 -27.52 -2.25
C LYS A 271 6.10 -26.73 -3.53
N LYS A 272 6.24 -27.41 -4.67
CA LYS A 272 6.36 -26.76 -5.97
C LYS A 272 5.11 -25.97 -6.33
N GLN A 273 3.92 -26.54 -6.14
CA GLN A 273 2.66 -25.83 -6.34
C GLN A 273 2.55 -24.60 -5.43
N ARG A 274 3.00 -24.70 -4.18
CA ARG A 274 3.04 -23.57 -3.25
C ARG A 274 3.96 -22.46 -3.76
N GLU A 275 5.18 -22.78 -4.20
CA GLU A 275 6.10 -21.82 -4.79
C GLU A 275 5.51 -21.14 -6.03
N GLU A 276 4.84 -21.89 -6.91
CA GLU A 276 4.14 -21.34 -8.08
C GLU A 276 2.98 -20.42 -7.67
N THR A 277 2.21 -20.77 -6.63
CA THR A 277 1.15 -19.89 -6.13
C THR A 277 1.71 -18.61 -5.51
N ILE A 278 2.84 -18.67 -4.80
CA ILE A 278 3.51 -17.49 -4.25
C ILE A 278 4.05 -16.59 -5.37
N ALA A 279 4.57 -17.17 -6.45
CA ALA A 279 5.08 -16.41 -7.59
C ALA A 279 3.99 -15.71 -8.42
N ASN A 280 2.76 -16.23 -8.38
CA ASN A 280 1.61 -15.71 -9.12
C ASN A 280 0.74 -14.71 -8.31
N MET A 281 0.99 -14.56 -7.02
CA MET A 281 0.33 -13.57 -6.14
C MET A 281 1.03 -12.21 -6.23
#